data_AF-A0A2L2XAX2-F1
#
_entry.id   AF-A0A2L2XAX2-F1
#
_cell.length_a   1.000
_cell.length_b   1.000
_cell.length_c   1.000
_cell.angle_alpha   90.00
_cell.angle_beta   90.00
_cell.angle_gamma   90.00
#
_symmetry.space_group_name_H-M   'P 1'
#
loop_
_entity.id
_entity.type
_entity.pdbx_description
1 polymer ?
#
loop_
_entity_poly.entity_id
_entity_poly.type
_entity_poly.pdbx_seq_one_letter_code
_entity_poly.pdbx_strand_id
1 'polypeptide(L)'
;MPQGYPALLEGEGVVRGELVFLPHLDMIIKNIDILEDYYGPGGNNMYRREIAEVEIIETGEKAAAYVYFYCDERYARQEGIRIVNGDWRKFMEPGMQKMPLPH
;
A
#
# COMPACT_ATOMS: atom_id res chain seq x y z
N MET A 1 6.72 2.98 -9.61
CA MET A 1 6.69 1.73 -10.39
C MET A 1 6.37 2.08 -11.83
N PRO A 2 6.97 1.41 -12.84
CA PRO A 2 6.68 1.64 -14.26
C PRO A 2 5.19 1.57 -14.62
N GLN A 3 4.42 0.83 -13.83
CA GLN A 3 2.97 0.64 -13.98
C GLN A 3 2.12 1.85 -13.56
N GLY A 4 2.72 2.87 -12.92
CA GLY A 4 2.09 4.17 -12.66
C GLY A 4 1.23 4.28 -11.40
N TYR A 5 1.03 3.19 -10.64
CA TYR A 5 0.33 3.17 -9.36
C TYR A 5 1.29 3.01 -8.16
N PRO A 6 0.86 3.40 -6.93
CA PRO A 6 1.69 3.29 -5.75
C PRO A 6 1.83 1.83 -5.31
N ALA A 7 2.91 1.56 -4.58
CA ALA A 7 3.16 0.27 -3.94
C ALA A 7 3.66 0.54 -2.51
N LEU A 8 3.20 -0.27 -1.56
CA LEU A 8 3.61 -0.19 -0.17
C LEU A 8 4.71 -1.22 0.12
N LEU A 9 5.79 -0.78 0.75
CA LEU A 9 6.90 -1.63 1.21
C LEU A 9 7.02 -1.51 2.73
N GLU A 10 7.62 -2.51 3.36
CA GLU A 10 8.00 -2.39 4.76
C GLU A 10 9.09 -1.32 4.97
N GLY A 11 8.98 -0.63 6.11
CA GLY A 11 9.92 0.38 6.55
C GLY A 11 9.39 1.19 7.73
N GLU A 12 10.20 2.14 8.18
CA GLU A 12 9.91 2.98 9.36
C GLU A 12 9.14 4.27 9.03
N GLY A 13 8.85 4.50 7.75
CA GLY A 13 8.15 5.71 7.30
C GLY A 13 6.65 5.66 7.59
N VAL A 14 6.05 6.84 7.77
CA VAL A 14 4.59 6.97 7.86
C VAL A 14 3.99 7.06 6.47
N VAL A 15 3.02 6.22 6.17
CA VAL A 15 2.23 6.24 4.93
C VAL A 15 0.80 6.68 5.25
N ARG A 16 0.26 7.56 4.40
CA ARG A 16 -1.13 8.02 4.48
C ARG A 16 -1.92 7.39 3.35
N GLY A 17 -3.07 6.84 3.70
CA GLY A 17 -4.00 6.20 2.78
C GLY A 17 -5.44 6.42 3.21
N GLU A 18 -6.35 5.68 2.58
CA GLU A 18 -7.78 5.71 2.91
C GLU A 18 -8.15 4.41 3.65
N LEU A 19 -8.82 4.55 4.80
CA LEU A 19 -9.39 3.42 5.52
C LEU A 19 -10.83 3.20 5.04
N VAL A 20 -11.07 2.08 4.36
CA VAL A 20 -12.37 1.77 3.77
C VAL A 20 -13.08 0.70 4.59
N PHE A 21 -14.29 1.00 5.07
CA PHE A 21 -15.17 0.06 5.74
C PHE A 21 -16.18 -0.48 4.75
N LEU A 22 -16.20 -1.79 4.57
CA LEU A 22 -17.13 -2.46 3.66
C LEU A 22 -18.03 -3.42 4.47
N PRO A 23 -19.36 -3.28 4.37
CA PRO A 23 -20.27 -4.28 4.92
C PRO A 23 -19.99 -5.65 4.29
N HIS A 24 -20.06 -6.72 5.10
CA HIS A 24 -19.84 -8.09 4.64
C HIS A 24 -18.47 -8.30 3.97
N LEU A 25 -17.41 -7.72 4.55
CA LEU A 25 -16.05 -7.83 4.04
C LEU A 25 -15.66 -9.29 3.75
N ASP A 26 -16.06 -10.22 4.59
CA ASP A 26 -15.85 -11.66 4.43
C ASP A 26 -16.39 -12.23 3.10
N MET A 27 -17.48 -11.65 2.58
CA MET A 27 -18.07 -12.07 1.30
C MET A 27 -17.35 -11.48 0.09
N ILE A 28 -16.76 -10.28 0.23
CA ILE A 28 -16.20 -9.53 -0.91
C ILE A 28 -14.68 -9.51 -0.94
N ILE A 29 -14.01 -9.90 0.16
CA ILE A 29 -12.55 -9.78 0.30
C ILE A 29 -11.81 -10.53 -0.81
N LYS A 30 -12.35 -11.66 -1.28
CA LYS A 30 -11.77 -12.41 -2.41
C LYS A 30 -11.78 -11.62 -3.72
N ASN A 31 -12.78 -10.76 -3.94
CA ASN A 31 -12.80 -9.90 -5.12
C ASN A 31 -11.77 -8.78 -4.99
N ILE A 32 -11.56 -8.26 -3.79
CA ILE A 32 -10.50 -7.27 -3.51
C ILE A 32 -9.12 -7.92 -3.71
N ASP A 33 -8.93 -9.15 -3.22
CA ASP A 33 -7.72 -9.93 -3.41
C ASP A 33 -7.36 -10.07 -4.90
N ILE A 34 -8.35 -10.31 -5.77
CA ILE A 34 -8.13 -10.38 -7.23
C ILE A 34 -7.70 -9.03 -7.80
N LEU A 35 -8.27 -7.91 -7.33
CA LEU A 35 -7.89 -6.57 -7.79
C LEU A 35 -6.45 -6.23 -7.40
N GLU A 36 -6.00 -6.72 -6.24
CA GLU A 36 -4.64 -6.54 -5.71
C GLU A 36 -3.68 -7.68 -6.11
N ASP A 37 -4.06 -8.52 -7.08
CA ASP A 37 -3.28 -9.64 -7.60
C ASP A 37 -2.69 -10.53 -6.48
N TYR A 38 -3.55 -10.84 -5.51
CA TYR A 38 -3.31 -11.72 -4.36
C TYR A 38 -4.18 -12.99 -4.46
N TYR A 39 -3.55 -14.15 -4.51
CA TYR A 39 -4.19 -15.46 -4.65
C TYR A 39 -4.12 -16.32 -3.38
N GLY A 40 -3.68 -15.75 -2.26
CA GLY A 40 -3.51 -16.43 -0.99
C GLY A 40 -2.07 -16.89 -0.71
N PRO A 41 -1.83 -17.50 0.47
CA PRO A 41 -0.50 -17.94 0.89
C PRO A 41 0.12 -18.94 -0.09
N GLY A 42 1.38 -18.72 -0.48
CA GLY A 42 2.09 -19.58 -1.43
C GLY A 42 1.70 -19.38 -2.90
N GLY A 43 0.73 -18.50 -3.19
CA GLY A 43 0.42 -18.06 -4.54
C GLY A 43 1.53 -17.18 -5.13
N ASN A 44 1.59 -17.11 -6.46
CA ASN A 44 2.41 -16.13 -7.17
C ASN A 44 1.71 -14.77 -7.12
N ASN A 45 1.85 -14.08 -5.98
CA ASN A 45 1.14 -12.84 -5.72
C ASN A 45 2.01 -11.64 -6.04
N MET A 46 1.43 -10.60 -6.63
CA MET A 46 2.10 -9.31 -6.77
C MET A 46 2.19 -8.59 -5.42
N TYR A 47 1.14 -8.73 -4.61
CA TYR A 47 1.06 -8.20 -3.25
C TYR A 47 0.77 -9.31 -2.25
N ARG A 48 1.33 -9.21 -1.03
CA ARG A 48 0.91 -10.00 0.12
C ARG A 48 -0.08 -9.19 0.94
N ARG A 49 -1.09 -9.85 1.52
CA ARG A 49 -2.07 -9.22 2.41
C ARG A 49 -1.75 -9.52 3.86
N GLU A 50 -1.67 -8.47 4.68
CA GLU A 50 -1.43 -8.58 6.11
C GLU A 50 -2.45 -7.80 6.91
N ILE A 51 -2.57 -8.13 8.20
CA ILE A 51 -3.33 -7.31 9.15
C ILE A 51 -2.34 -6.36 9.81
N ALA A 52 -2.54 -5.07 9.63
CA ALA A 52 -1.72 -4.03 10.27
C ALA A 52 -2.60 -3.14 11.15
N GLU A 53 -2.00 -2.62 12.23
CA GLU A 53 -2.60 -1.56 13.02
C GLU A 53 -2.42 -0.23 12.28
N VAL A 54 -3.51 0.52 12.12
CA VAL A 54 -3.52 1.85 11.51
C VAL A 54 -4.15 2.85 12.48
N GLU A 55 -3.76 4.12 12.37
CA GLU A 55 -4.31 5.22 13.13
C GLU A 55 -5.25 6.06 12.25
N ILE A 56 -6.46 6.32 12.72
CA ILE A 56 -7.43 7.21 12.07
C ILE A 56 -7.06 8.65 12.43
N ILE A 57 -6.63 9.43 11.43
CA ILE A 57 -6.05 10.77 11.64
C ILE A 57 -7.01 11.72 12.37
N GLU A 58 -8.31 11.62 12.07
CA GLU A 58 -9.33 12.52 12.61
C GLU A 58 -9.62 12.28 14.10
N THR A 59 -9.47 11.04 14.57
CA THR A 59 -9.85 10.65 15.94
C THR A 59 -8.67 10.20 16.81
N GLY A 60 -7.54 9.84 16.19
CA GLY A 60 -6.40 9.19 16.84
C GLY A 60 -6.67 7.74 17.25
N GLU A 61 -7.83 7.16 16.88
CA GLU A 61 -8.17 5.78 17.21
C GLU A 61 -7.37 4.80 16.36
N LYS A 62 -7.12 3.62 16.93
CA LYS A 62 -6.42 2.53 16.26
C LYS A 62 -7.40 1.50 15.73
N ALA A 63 -7.15 1.01 14.51
CA ALA A 63 -7.93 -0.04 13.88
C ALA A 63 -7.00 -1.11 13.28
N ALA A 64 -7.46 -2.36 13.29
CA ALA A 64 -6.82 -3.41 12.50
C ALA A 64 -7.40 -3.39 11.08
N ALA A 65 -6.55 -3.33 10.07
CA ALA A 65 -6.95 -3.28 8.66
C ALA A 65 -6.18 -4.31 7.83
N TYR A 66 -6.81 -4.82 6.77
CA TYR A 66 -6.09 -5.55 5.73
C TYR A 66 -5.29 -4.55 4.89
N VAL A 67 -4.00 -4.80 4.74
CA VAL A 67 -3.06 -3.96 4.00
C VAL A 67 -2.29 -4.84 3.01
N TYR A 68 -2.11 -4.33 1.79
CA TYR A 68 -1.41 -5.03 0.71
C TYR A 68 0.00 -4.46 0.55
N PHE A 69 1.00 -5.31 0.79
CA PHE A 69 2.42 -4.99 0.63
C PHE A 69 2.96 -5.62 -0.63
N TYR A 70 3.74 -4.88 -1.40
CA TYR A 70 4.31 -5.37 -2.63
C TYR A 70 5.38 -6.45 -2.36
N CYS A 71 5.31 -7.57 -3.09
CA CYS A 71 6.15 -8.73 -2.82
C CYS A 71 7.62 -8.53 -3.24
N ASP A 72 7.86 -7.94 -4.42
CA ASP A 72 9.23 -7.76 -4.96
C ASP A 72 9.85 -6.44 -4.52
N GLU A 73 10.23 -6.35 -3.24
CA GLU A 73 10.84 -5.14 -2.69
C GLU A 73 12.10 -4.72 -3.44
N ARG A 74 12.90 -5.67 -3.93
CA ARG A 74 14.12 -5.39 -4.66
C ARG A 74 13.81 -4.64 -5.95
N TYR A 75 12.88 -5.15 -6.74
CA TYR A 75 12.43 -4.49 -7.96
C TYR A 75 11.83 -3.12 -7.65
N ALA A 76 10.99 -3.02 -6.62
CA ALA A 76 10.41 -1.73 -6.23
C ALA A 76 11.47 -0.70 -5.81
N ARG A 77 12.52 -1.10 -5.08
CA ARG A 77 13.63 -0.20 -4.70
C ARG A 77 14.49 0.22 -5.89
N GLN A 78 14.63 -0.64 -6.90
CA GLN A 78 15.43 -0.35 -8.10
C GLN A 78 14.68 0.55 -9.10
N GLU A 79 13.40 0.25 -9.36
CA GLU A 79 12.62 0.89 -10.43
C GLU A 79 11.57 1.89 -9.91
N GLY A 80 11.38 1.95 -8.59
CA GLY A 80 10.39 2.79 -7.94
C GLY A 80 10.89 4.20 -7.64
N ILE A 81 9.93 5.10 -7.44
CA ILE A 81 10.16 6.45 -6.93
C ILE A 81 9.69 6.46 -5.48
N ARG A 82 10.52 6.96 -4.57
CA ARG A 82 10.14 7.09 -3.17
C ARG A 82 9.21 8.27 -2.99
N ILE A 83 8.07 8.01 -2.39
CA ILE A 83 7.16 9.06 -1.91
C ILE A 83 7.60 9.39 -0.48
N VAL A 84 8.46 10.40 -0.32
CA VAL A 84 9.13 10.69 0.96
C VAL A 84 8.15 11.01 2.09
N ASN A 85 7.04 11.67 1.78
CA ASN A 85 5.99 12.02 2.75
C ASN A 85 4.95 10.92 2.97
N GLY A 86 5.09 9.78 2.28
CA GLY A 86 4.15 8.65 2.31
C GLY A 86 2.74 8.98 1.83
N ASP A 87 2.53 10.08 1.10
CA ASP A 87 1.20 10.55 0.67
C ASP A 87 1.15 10.56 -0.85
N TRP A 88 0.63 9.48 -1.42
CA TRP A 88 0.52 9.32 -2.88
C TRP A 88 -0.37 10.39 -3.51
N ARG A 89 -1.46 10.75 -2.84
CA ARG A 89 -2.40 11.75 -3.35
C ARG A 89 -1.71 13.10 -3.50
N LYS A 90 -0.96 13.54 -2.50
CA LYS A 90 -0.13 14.76 -2.59
C LYS A 90 0.98 14.63 -3.63
N PHE A 91 1.62 13.47 -3.73
CA PHE A 91 2.66 13.24 -4.74
C PHE A 91 2.15 13.44 -6.18
N MET A 92 0.87 13.13 -6.44
CA MET A 92 0.25 13.32 -7.75
C MET A 92 -0.16 14.76 -8.03
N GLU A 93 -0.09 15.67 -7.06
CA GLU A 93 -0.35 17.09 -7.27
C GLU A 93 0.74 17.73 -8.16
N PRO A 94 0.38 18.62 -9.11
CA PRO A 94 1.36 19.31 -9.93
C PRO A 94 2.36 20.13 -9.08
N GLY A 95 3.67 19.91 -9.28
CA GLY A 95 4.74 20.72 -8.67
C GLY A 95 5.55 20.05 -7.55
N MET A 96 5.30 18.79 -7.22
CA MET A 96 6.02 18.08 -6.14
C MET A 96 7.31 17.38 -6.62
N GLN A 97 8.38 17.44 -5.81
CA GLN A 97 9.69 16.88 -6.14
C GLN A 97 9.72 15.35 -5.96
N LYS A 98 10.13 14.62 -7.01
CA LYS A 98 10.22 13.16 -7.04
C LYS A 98 11.65 12.73 -6.67
N MET A 99 11.83 11.88 -5.66
CA MET A 99 13.15 11.35 -5.26
C MET A 99 13.21 9.82 -5.46
N PRO A 100 14.34 9.27 -5.93
CA PRO A 100 14.53 7.81 -6.02
C PRO A 100 14.56 7.14 -4.64
N LEU A 101 14.25 5.84 -4.57
CA LEU A 101 14.37 5.04 -3.34
C LEU A 101 15.84 4.86 -2.95
N PRO A 102 16.19 4.92 -1.64
CA PRO A 102 17.54 4.63 -1.19
C PRO A 102 17.91 3.16 -1.42
N HIS A 103 19.17 2.92 -1.76
CA HIS A 103 19.78 1.61 -1.99
C HIS A 103 20.00 0.81 -0.70
#